data_AF-A0A7C4VPS1-F1
#
_entry.id   AF-A0A7C4VPS1-F1
#
_cell.length_a   1.000
_cell.length_b   1.000
_cell.length_c   1.000
_cell.angle_alpha   90.00
_cell.angle_beta   90.00
_cell.angle_gamma   90.00
#
_symmetry.space_group_name_H-M   'P 1'
#
loop_
_entity.id
_entity.type
_entity.pdbx_description
1 polymer ?
#
loop_
_entity_poly.entity_id
_entity_poly.type
_entity_poly.pdbx_seq_one_letter_code
_entity_poly.pdbx_strand_id
1 'polypeptide(L)'
;MDHSNKVYNIVRTALITLGLDEKNYGTKEWNPFFDFVKKEDKIIIKPNFVIDGDSVPSDVFKASVTHPSLIRPIIDYIYKATEGKCEILIGEGPLEGTSFIKTCRKLGLFDMVHYIQKRYNMKIKVVDLRDYVLETIASFNIGNILLLRLLKERKISPEDKYVTIDLKEYSEFESICDQLNSLVSTRSLIDKVPSFAQSKGHHRYTISKEILDANIIFNFPKLKTHKFAGVTLCLKNLLGFTINRHYFGHYRREDVPSNIGRYTLEKLSRIRLTNTLILNIFLNRKSLGNMPKMAATGSGMNNDTIWRAILDIARIILYVNSKGVLDDEKQRKHFAVVDGVIAGEGEGPLIPSPRKFGTVITGYDPLLIDIISSKLMGFDPLKIKKLYKAMKAHKYPISDVSEYEYILSYNIPSFCFKPPTGWEHARLIKGI
;
A
#
# COMPACT_ATOMS: atom_id res chain seq x y z
N MET A 1 -19.69 -12.03 -19.98
CA MET A 1 -19.34 -11.88 -18.55
C MET A 1 -18.86 -13.24 -18.06
N ASP A 2 -17.93 -13.28 -17.10
CA ASP A 2 -17.50 -14.53 -16.48
C ASP A 2 -18.46 -14.88 -15.32
N HIS A 3 -19.41 -15.79 -15.57
CA HIS A 3 -20.42 -16.19 -14.60
C HIS A 3 -19.86 -17.02 -13.43
N SER A 4 -18.61 -17.49 -13.52
CA SER A 4 -17.96 -18.23 -12.43
C SER A 4 -17.40 -17.30 -11.34
N ASN A 5 -17.14 -16.03 -11.68
CA ASN A 5 -16.62 -15.04 -10.74
C ASN A 5 -17.75 -14.41 -9.90
N LYS A 6 -18.02 -15.00 -8.73
CA LYS A 6 -19.03 -14.50 -7.77
C LYS A 6 -18.78 -13.05 -7.31
N VAL A 7 -17.55 -12.55 -7.39
CA VAL A 7 -17.17 -11.19 -7.01
C VAL A 7 -17.48 -10.17 -8.11
N TYR A 8 -17.61 -10.62 -9.36
CA TYR A 8 -17.90 -9.75 -10.51
C TYR A 8 -19.15 -8.91 -10.28
N ASN A 9 -20.22 -9.55 -9.83
CA ASN A 9 -21.50 -8.88 -9.57
C ASN A 9 -21.37 -7.84 -8.45
N ILE A 10 -20.55 -8.09 -7.42
CA ILE A 10 -20.34 -7.13 -6.33
C ILE A 10 -19.64 -5.89 -6.86
N VAL A 11 -18.58 -6.04 -7.67
CA VAL A 11 -17.89 -4.91 -8.31
C VAL A 11 -18.85 -4.16 -9.25
N ARG A 12 -19.58 -4.89 -10.09
CA ARG A 12 -20.56 -4.30 -11.01
C ARG A 12 -21.62 -3.49 -10.26
N THR A 13 -22.18 -4.02 -9.18
CA THR A 13 -23.17 -3.32 -8.36
C THR A 13 -22.57 -2.06 -7.73
N ALA A 14 -21.36 -2.14 -7.18
CA ALA A 14 -20.67 -0.97 -6.63
C ALA A 14 -20.48 0.15 -7.67
N LEU A 15 -20.18 -0.21 -8.93
CA LEU A 15 -20.07 0.75 -10.03
C LEU A 15 -21.42 1.39 -10.42
N ILE A 16 -22.53 0.64 -10.36
CA ILE A 16 -23.88 1.21 -10.54
C ILE A 16 -24.22 2.16 -9.40
N THR A 17 -23.90 1.79 -8.15
CA THR A 17 -24.19 2.62 -6.98
C THR A 17 -23.42 3.95 -6.99
N LEU A 18 -22.31 4.04 -7.72
CA LEU A 18 -21.58 5.28 -7.94
C LEU A 18 -22.25 6.24 -8.96
N GLY A 19 -23.36 5.86 -9.61
CA GLY A 19 -24.02 6.73 -10.59
C GLY A 19 -23.27 6.85 -11.91
N LEU A 20 -22.48 5.85 -12.29
CA LEU A 20 -21.62 5.94 -13.48
C LEU A 20 -22.36 5.50 -14.74
N ASP A 21 -22.55 6.41 -15.69
CA ASP A 21 -23.27 6.16 -16.95
C ASP A 21 -24.75 5.76 -16.73
N GLU A 22 -25.44 6.49 -15.83
CA GLU A 22 -26.84 6.24 -15.43
C GLU A 22 -27.80 6.12 -16.62
N LYS A 23 -27.61 6.97 -17.63
CA LYS A 23 -28.45 7.00 -18.85
C LYS A 23 -28.53 5.66 -19.59
N ASN A 24 -27.52 4.81 -19.41
CA ASN A 24 -27.42 3.53 -20.11
C ASN A 24 -27.67 2.33 -19.18
N TYR A 25 -28.10 2.53 -17.93
CA TYR A 25 -28.32 1.43 -16.98
C TYR A 25 -29.24 0.32 -17.53
N GLY A 26 -28.84 -0.93 -17.28
CA GLY A 26 -29.54 -2.11 -17.76
C GLY A 26 -29.36 -2.42 -19.26
N THR A 27 -28.76 -1.53 -20.04
CA THR A 27 -28.52 -1.74 -21.47
C THR A 27 -27.19 -2.45 -21.75
N LYS A 28 -27.04 -2.93 -22.99
CA LYS A 28 -25.75 -3.45 -23.49
C LYS A 28 -24.69 -2.37 -23.63
N GLU A 29 -25.10 -1.10 -23.73
CA GLU A 29 -24.21 0.06 -23.91
C GLU A 29 -23.61 0.56 -22.60
N TRP A 30 -24.17 0.21 -21.44
CA TRP A 30 -23.67 0.66 -20.14
C TRP A 30 -22.17 0.42 -19.91
N ASN A 31 -21.42 1.49 -19.69
CA ASN A 31 -20.00 1.43 -19.35
C ASN A 31 -19.61 2.49 -18.30
N PRO A 32 -19.28 2.08 -17.07
CA PRO A 32 -18.96 3.01 -15.98
C PRO A 32 -17.68 3.82 -16.21
N PHE A 33 -16.86 3.46 -17.21
CA PHE A 33 -15.61 4.14 -17.50
C PHE A 33 -15.58 4.85 -18.86
N PHE A 34 -16.73 4.99 -19.54
CA PHE A 34 -16.81 5.61 -20.87
C PHE A 34 -16.21 7.02 -20.90
N ASP A 35 -16.59 7.90 -19.97
CA ASP A 35 -16.05 9.27 -19.88
C ASP A 35 -14.75 9.36 -19.05
N PHE A 36 -14.41 8.29 -18.33
CA PHE A 36 -13.26 8.27 -17.43
C PHE A 36 -11.95 7.88 -18.13
N VAL A 37 -12.02 6.87 -19.01
CA VAL A 37 -10.87 6.26 -19.70
C VAL A 37 -10.94 6.51 -21.20
N LYS A 38 -9.86 7.02 -21.77
CA LYS A 38 -9.69 7.30 -23.21
C LYS A 38 -8.96 6.16 -23.91
N LYS A 39 -9.13 6.05 -25.23
CA LYS A 39 -8.60 4.94 -26.05
C LYS A 39 -7.09 4.73 -25.90
N GLU A 40 -6.30 5.79 -25.79
CA GLU A 40 -4.84 5.73 -25.76
C GLU A 40 -4.25 5.95 -24.36
N ASP A 41 -5.08 5.90 -23.31
CA ASP A 41 -4.60 6.09 -21.95
C ASP A 41 -3.60 4.99 -21.56
N LYS A 42 -2.54 5.42 -20.87
CA LYS A 42 -1.64 4.54 -20.12
C LYS A 42 -2.22 4.37 -18.73
N ILE A 43 -2.54 3.14 -18.38
CA ILE A 43 -3.27 2.78 -17.17
C ILE A 43 -2.39 1.95 -16.25
N ILE A 44 -2.39 2.29 -14.98
CA ILE A 44 -1.75 1.48 -13.94
C ILE A 44 -2.79 0.85 -13.05
N ILE A 45 -2.66 -0.45 -12.85
CA ILE A 45 -3.40 -1.22 -11.87
C ILE A 45 -2.45 -1.51 -10.72
N LYS A 46 -2.78 -0.99 -9.54
CA LYS A 46 -1.99 -1.14 -8.31
C LYS A 46 -2.70 -2.09 -7.34
N PRO A 47 -2.44 -3.41 -7.39
CA PRO A 47 -2.92 -4.33 -6.37
C PRO A 47 -2.27 -4.04 -5.01
N ASN A 48 -2.59 -4.88 -4.03
CA ASN A 48 -1.88 -4.95 -2.75
C ASN A 48 -1.33 -6.39 -2.62
N PHE A 49 -0.04 -6.62 -2.94
CA PHE A 49 0.64 -7.94 -2.77
C PHE A 49 1.72 -7.87 -1.70
N VAL A 50 1.32 -7.90 -0.42
CA VAL A 50 2.23 -7.65 0.70
C VAL A 50 3.13 -8.85 1.04
N ILE A 51 2.62 -10.08 0.92
CA ILE A 51 3.29 -11.31 1.34
C ILE A 51 3.00 -12.44 0.35
N ASP A 52 3.90 -13.41 0.22
CA ASP A 52 3.62 -14.63 -0.54
C ASP A 52 2.80 -15.61 0.30
N GLY A 53 1.96 -16.39 -0.38
CA GLY A 53 1.04 -17.29 0.32
C GLY A 53 1.69 -18.54 0.89
N ASP A 54 3.00 -18.71 0.73
CA ASP A 54 3.73 -19.85 1.32
C ASP A 54 4.23 -19.50 2.73
N SER A 55 4.32 -18.20 3.04
CA SER A 55 4.79 -17.69 4.34
C SER A 55 3.70 -17.64 5.42
N VAL A 56 2.42 -17.81 5.07
CA VAL A 56 1.29 -17.65 5.99
C VAL A 56 0.14 -18.62 5.67
N PRO A 57 -0.75 -18.94 6.63
CA PRO A 57 -1.96 -19.73 6.36
C PRO A 57 -2.83 -19.10 5.27
N SER A 58 -3.56 -19.95 4.53
CA SER A 58 -4.36 -19.55 3.35
C SER A 58 -5.31 -18.38 3.62
N ASP A 59 -6.03 -18.38 4.75
CA ASP A 59 -6.98 -17.30 5.04
C ASP A 59 -6.27 -15.98 5.43
N VAL A 60 -5.12 -16.06 6.09
CA VAL A 60 -4.27 -14.88 6.37
C VAL A 60 -3.72 -14.32 5.06
N PHE A 61 -3.29 -15.17 4.12
CA PHE A 61 -2.88 -14.76 2.79
C PHE A 61 -4.01 -13.99 2.08
N LYS A 62 -5.22 -14.55 2.03
CA LYS A 62 -6.41 -13.91 1.43
C LYS A 62 -6.76 -12.58 2.10
N ALA A 63 -6.56 -12.42 3.41
CA ALA A 63 -6.76 -11.15 4.12
C ALA A 63 -5.62 -10.15 3.92
N SER A 64 -4.47 -10.60 3.41
CA SER A 64 -3.27 -9.78 3.26
C SER A 64 -3.04 -9.25 1.85
N VAL A 65 -3.65 -9.87 0.83
CA VAL A 65 -3.49 -9.54 -0.59
C VAL A 65 -4.81 -9.27 -1.31
N THR A 66 -4.77 -8.54 -2.42
CA THR A 66 -5.94 -8.32 -3.29
C THR A 66 -6.08 -9.44 -4.31
N HIS A 67 -7.26 -10.04 -4.43
CA HIS A 67 -7.47 -11.13 -5.39
C HIS A 67 -7.74 -10.60 -6.81
N PRO A 68 -7.16 -11.18 -7.88
CA PRO A 68 -7.35 -10.69 -9.25
C PRO A 68 -8.80 -10.78 -9.79
N SER A 69 -9.68 -11.52 -9.11
CA SER A 69 -11.13 -11.53 -9.42
C SER A 69 -11.81 -10.16 -9.24
N LEU A 70 -11.21 -9.24 -8.46
CA LEU A 70 -11.65 -7.84 -8.36
C LEU A 70 -11.10 -6.97 -9.49
N ILE A 71 -9.92 -7.31 -10.01
CA ILE A 71 -9.27 -6.61 -11.12
C ILE A 71 -9.96 -6.94 -12.44
N ARG A 72 -10.39 -8.20 -12.60
CA ARG A 72 -10.98 -8.72 -13.84
C ARG A 72 -12.16 -7.89 -14.37
N PRO A 73 -13.20 -7.54 -13.58
CA PRO A 73 -14.32 -6.72 -14.04
C PRO A 73 -13.89 -5.32 -14.48
N ILE A 74 -12.91 -4.73 -13.79
CA ILE A 74 -12.39 -3.41 -14.14
C ILE A 74 -11.71 -3.44 -15.51
N ILE A 75 -10.90 -4.46 -15.79
CA ILE A 75 -10.30 -4.63 -17.12
C ILE A 75 -11.37 -4.83 -18.20
N ASP A 76 -12.49 -5.50 -17.91
CA ASP A 76 -13.60 -5.63 -18.88
C ASP A 76 -14.22 -4.28 -19.26
N TYR A 77 -14.48 -3.42 -18.28
CA TYR A 77 -15.05 -2.10 -18.54
C TYR A 77 -14.03 -1.16 -19.20
N ILE A 78 -12.74 -1.27 -18.85
CA ILE A 78 -11.66 -0.58 -19.58
C ILE A 78 -11.61 -1.04 -21.04
N TYR A 79 -11.65 -2.35 -21.30
CA TYR A 79 -11.70 -2.88 -22.66
C TYR A 79 -12.89 -2.31 -23.41
N LYS A 80 -14.08 -2.31 -22.79
CA LYS A 80 -15.28 -1.75 -23.40
C LYS A 80 -15.16 -0.25 -23.70
N ALA A 81 -14.47 0.52 -22.87
CA ALA A 81 -14.28 1.96 -23.07
C ALA A 81 -13.26 2.26 -24.18
N THR A 82 -12.27 1.37 -24.35
CA THR A 82 -11.08 1.65 -25.17
C THR A 82 -10.99 0.83 -26.44
N GLU A 83 -11.86 -0.18 -26.61
CA GLU A 83 -11.75 -1.22 -27.64
C GLU A 83 -10.37 -1.90 -27.60
N GLY A 84 -9.75 -1.99 -26.43
CA GLY A 84 -8.43 -2.57 -26.22
C GLY A 84 -7.24 -1.73 -26.68
N LYS A 85 -7.45 -0.46 -27.09
CA LYS A 85 -6.39 0.43 -27.60
C LYS A 85 -5.50 1.06 -26.52
N CYS A 86 -5.78 0.81 -25.24
CA CYS A 86 -5.01 1.33 -24.11
C CYS A 86 -3.82 0.42 -23.74
N GLU A 87 -2.92 0.94 -22.92
CA GLU A 87 -1.83 0.15 -22.33
C GLU A 87 -2.05 -0.01 -20.82
N ILE A 88 -2.02 -1.25 -20.32
CA ILE A 88 -2.19 -1.55 -18.90
C ILE A 88 -0.90 -2.10 -18.31
N LEU A 89 -0.45 -1.51 -17.20
CA LEU A 89 0.60 -2.05 -16.35
C LEU A 89 0.01 -2.44 -14.99
N ILE A 90 0.08 -3.72 -14.65
CA ILE A 90 -0.25 -4.24 -13.31
C ILE A 90 1.06 -4.28 -12.50
N GLY A 91 1.23 -3.31 -11.61
CA GLY A 91 2.51 -3.06 -10.95
C GLY A 91 2.41 -3.09 -9.43
N GLU A 92 3.32 -3.79 -8.78
CA GLU A 92 3.43 -3.81 -7.32
C GLU A 92 4.88 -3.95 -6.87
N GLY A 93 5.20 -3.35 -5.72
CA GLY A 93 6.44 -3.56 -4.99
C GLY A 93 6.16 -4.25 -3.66
N PRO A 94 6.20 -5.59 -3.58
CA PRO A 94 6.01 -6.31 -2.31
C PRO A 94 7.07 -6.00 -1.25
N LEU A 95 7.00 -6.66 -0.09
CA LEU A 95 8.14 -6.70 0.82
C LEU A 95 9.36 -7.33 0.15
N GLU A 96 10.58 -6.91 0.50
CA GLU A 96 11.81 -7.29 -0.20
C GLU A 96 12.04 -8.81 -0.23
N GLY A 97 11.61 -9.50 0.84
CA GLY A 97 11.70 -10.97 0.95
C GLY A 97 10.55 -11.74 0.31
N THR A 98 9.54 -11.05 -0.22
CA THR A 98 8.36 -11.69 -0.84
C THR A 98 8.61 -12.00 -2.30
N SER A 99 8.24 -13.23 -2.71
CA SER A 99 8.30 -13.63 -4.11
C SER A 99 7.09 -13.10 -4.89
N PHE A 100 7.32 -12.10 -5.74
CA PHE A 100 6.30 -11.52 -6.62
C PHE A 100 5.72 -12.58 -7.56
N ILE A 101 6.58 -13.33 -8.26
CA ILE A 101 6.16 -14.37 -9.21
C ILE A 101 5.32 -15.46 -8.55
N LYS A 102 5.72 -15.97 -7.37
CA LYS A 102 4.92 -16.98 -6.66
C LYS A 102 3.57 -16.43 -6.23
N THR A 103 3.52 -15.18 -5.76
CA THR A 103 2.28 -14.51 -5.39
C THR A 103 1.34 -14.39 -6.58
N CYS A 104 1.83 -13.91 -7.73
CA CYS A 104 1.06 -13.79 -8.96
C CYS A 104 0.55 -15.15 -9.48
N ARG A 105 1.37 -16.21 -9.44
CA ARG A 105 0.94 -17.58 -9.81
C ARG A 105 -0.13 -18.11 -8.88
N LYS A 106 0.07 -17.99 -7.56
CA LYS A 106 -0.87 -18.50 -6.55
C LYS A 106 -2.23 -17.81 -6.62
N LEU A 107 -2.26 -16.55 -7.05
CA LEU A 107 -3.47 -15.77 -7.26
C LEU A 107 -4.11 -15.97 -8.65
N GLY A 108 -3.47 -16.72 -9.56
CA GLY A 108 -3.93 -16.88 -10.94
C GLY A 108 -3.86 -15.59 -11.77
N LEU A 109 -3.02 -14.62 -11.37
CA LEU A 109 -2.92 -13.33 -12.07
C LEU A 109 -2.39 -13.52 -13.49
N PHE A 110 -1.36 -14.35 -13.67
CA PHE A 110 -0.78 -14.60 -15.00
C PHE A 110 -1.78 -15.29 -15.93
N ASP A 111 -2.54 -16.25 -15.42
CA ASP A 111 -3.55 -16.96 -16.21
C ASP A 111 -4.68 -16.02 -16.64
N MET A 112 -5.15 -15.17 -15.72
CA MET A 112 -6.16 -14.16 -16.01
C MET A 112 -5.66 -13.14 -17.05
N VAL A 113 -4.42 -12.67 -16.93
CA VAL A 113 -3.81 -11.75 -17.91
C VAL A 113 -3.66 -12.44 -19.27
N HIS A 114 -3.12 -13.66 -19.33
CA HIS A 114 -2.97 -14.42 -20.57
C HIS A 114 -4.32 -14.61 -21.29
N TYR A 115 -5.36 -14.98 -20.53
CA TYR A 115 -6.72 -15.11 -21.06
C TYR A 115 -7.22 -13.81 -21.68
N ILE A 116 -7.05 -12.67 -21.00
CA ILE A 116 -7.50 -11.36 -21.47
C ILE A 116 -6.73 -10.94 -22.72
N GLN A 117 -5.40 -11.08 -22.72
CA GLN A 117 -4.57 -10.71 -23.87
C GLN A 117 -4.98 -11.53 -25.11
N LYS A 118 -5.19 -12.83 -24.94
CA LYS A 118 -5.64 -13.71 -26.03
C LYS A 118 -7.05 -13.36 -26.51
N ARG A 119 -7.96 -13.04 -25.60
CA ARG A 119 -9.38 -12.81 -25.93
C ARG A 119 -9.67 -11.42 -26.50
N TYR A 120 -8.96 -10.39 -26.02
CA TYR A 120 -9.25 -8.99 -26.32
C TYR A 120 -8.11 -8.27 -27.05
N ASN A 121 -6.98 -8.94 -27.32
CA ASN A 121 -5.81 -8.34 -27.95
C ASN A 121 -5.29 -7.08 -27.22
N MET A 122 -5.39 -7.07 -25.89
CA MET A 122 -4.96 -5.94 -25.06
C MET A 122 -3.48 -6.02 -24.69
N LYS A 123 -2.82 -4.86 -24.60
CA LYS A 123 -1.45 -4.75 -24.09
C LYS A 123 -1.47 -4.67 -22.57
N ILE A 124 -1.17 -5.78 -21.91
CA ILE A 124 -1.09 -5.86 -20.44
C ILE A 124 0.28 -6.37 -20.01
N LYS A 125 0.96 -5.63 -19.14
CA LYS A 125 2.24 -6.02 -18.52
C LYS A 125 2.03 -6.24 -17.01
N VAL A 126 2.70 -7.25 -16.46
CA VAL A 126 2.74 -7.50 -15.01
C VAL A 126 4.17 -7.28 -14.53
N VAL A 127 4.37 -6.31 -13.63
CA VAL A 127 5.71 -5.78 -13.30
C VAL A 127 5.96 -5.78 -11.79
N ASP A 128 7.12 -6.31 -11.40
CA ASP A 128 7.69 -6.13 -10.05
C ASP A 128 8.41 -4.78 -10.01
N LEU A 129 7.90 -3.85 -9.21
CA LEU A 129 8.39 -2.47 -9.20
C LEU A 129 9.67 -2.27 -8.38
N ARG A 130 10.19 -3.30 -7.71
CA ARG A 130 11.37 -3.14 -6.85
C ARG A 130 12.65 -2.95 -7.68
N ASP A 131 13.64 -2.27 -7.11
CA ASP A 131 15.02 -2.25 -7.61
C ASP A 131 15.78 -3.52 -7.21
N TYR A 132 15.50 -4.07 -6.02
CA TYR A 132 16.10 -5.32 -5.54
C TYR A 132 15.11 -6.22 -4.78
N VAL A 133 15.51 -7.49 -4.62
CA VAL A 133 14.84 -8.48 -3.77
C VAL A 133 15.83 -9.12 -2.80
N LEU A 134 15.32 -9.67 -1.71
CA LEU A 134 16.07 -10.48 -0.75
C LEU A 134 15.66 -11.95 -0.88
N GLU A 135 16.56 -12.77 -1.41
CA GLU A 135 16.35 -14.20 -1.58
C GLU A 135 16.95 -14.98 -0.41
N THR A 136 16.21 -15.93 0.15
CA THR A 136 16.76 -16.80 1.20
C THR A 136 17.63 -17.87 0.57
N ILE A 137 18.93 -17.86 0.87
CA ILE A 137 19.90 -18.86 0.40
C ILE A 137 19.93 -20.06 1.35
N ALA A 138 19.99 -19.79 2.65
CA ALA A 138 20.05 -20.82 3.69
C ALA A 138 19.30 -20.36 4.94
N SER A 139 18.71 -21.32 5.65
CA SER A 139 18.11 -21.12 6.96
C SER A 139 18.64 -22.18 7.91
N PHE A 140 19.04 -21.75 9.11
CA PHE A 140 19.56 -22.63 10.15
C PHE A 140 18.55 -22.65 11.29
N ASN A 141 18.01 -23.83 11.57
CA ASN A 141 16.99 -24.04 12.59
C ASN A 141 17.55 -24.94 13.71
N ILE A 142 17.13 -24.70 14.96
CA ILE A 142 17.29 -25.64 16.07
C ILE A 142 15.88 -26.09 16.47
N GLY A 143 15.53 -27.32 16.11
CA GLY A 143 14.14 -27.79 16.15
C GLY A 143 13.24 -26.89 15.29
N ASN A 144 12.13 -26.41 15.86
CA ASN A 144 11.19 -25.50 15.19
C ASN A 144 11.58 -24.01 15.29
N ILE A 145 12.77 -23.70 15.80
CA ILE A 145 13.22 -22.32 16.03
C ILE A 145 14.22 -21.94 14.93
N LEU A 146 13.85 -20.97 14.09
CA LEU A 146 14.78 -20.34 13.15
C LEU A 146 15.80 -19.51 13.93
N LEU A 147 17.08 -19.85 13.80
CA LEU A 147 18.19 -19.17 14.47
C LEU A 147 18.89 -18.18 13.53
N LEU A 148 19.22 -18.62 12.31
CA LEU A 148 19.92 -17.80 11.33
C LEU A 148 19.25 -17.91 9.96
N ARG A 149 19.30 -16.82 9.18
CA ARG A 149 18.91 -16.84 7.77
C ARG A 149 19.92 -16.07 6.94
N LEU A 150 20.53 -16.75 5.99
CA LEU A 150 21.41 -16.14 5.00
C LEU A 150 20.56 -15.69 3.81
N LEU A 151 20.67 -14.40 3.49
CA LEU A 151 19.94 -13.72 2.42
C LEU A 151 20.90 -13.23 1.33
N LYS A 152 20.45 -13.26 0.07
CA LYS A 152 21.09 -12.61 -1.07
C LYS A 152 20.27 -11.41 -1.51
N GLU A 153 20.88 -10.24 -1.55
CA GLU A 153 20.37 -9.08 -2.27
C GLU A 153 20.62 -9.27 -3.77
N ARG A 154 19.56 -9.21 -4.57
CA ARG A 154 19.62 -9.29 -6.03
C ARG A 154 18.91 -8.10 -6.65
N LYS A 155 19.64 -7.32 -7.46
CA LYS A 155 19.06 -6.24 -8.27
C LYS A 155 18.18 -6.84 -9.38
N ILE A 156 16.99 -6.29 -9.56
CA ILE A 156 15.99 -6.79 -10.53
C ILE A 156 15.59 -5.73 -11.56
N SER A 157 15.78 -4.45 -11.26
CA SER A 157 15.46 -3.34 -12.17
C SER A 157 16.69 -2.45 -12.41
N PRO A 158 16.97 -2.05 -13.66
CA PRO A 158 18.06 -1.14 -13.97
C PRO A 158 17.74 0.31 -13.53
N GLU A 159 18.78 1.12 -13.36
CA GLU A 159 18.64 2.46 -12.74
C GLU A 159 17.95 3.48 -13.63
N ASP A 160 18.05 3.29 -14.93
CA ASP A 160 17.45 4.13 -15.97
C ASP A 160 15.92 4.05 -15.99
N LYS A 161 15.31 3.08 -15.29
CA LYS A 161 13.85 2.92 -15.20
C LYS A 161 13.18 3.73 -14.10
N TYR A 162 13.93 4.38 -13.22
CA TYR A 162 13.37 5.22 -12.17
C TYR A 162 13.92 6.63 -12.19
N VAL A 163 13.21 7.54 -11.53
CA VAL A 163 13.61 8.92 -11.30
C VAL A 163 13.59 9.18 -9.79
N THR A 164 14.55 9.98 -9.33
CA THR A 164 14.57 10.49 -7.97
C THR A 164 13.88 11.84 -7.94
N ILE A 165 12.88 11.96 -7.08
CA ILE A 165 12.04 13.16 -6.92
C ILE A 165 12.36 13.73 -5.56
N ASP A 166 12.65 15.02 -5.50
CA ASP A 166 12.88 15.76 -4.26
C ASP A 166 11.68 16.67 -3.99
N LEU A 167 10.97 16.42 -2.89
CA LEU A 167 9.83 17.23 -2.47
C LEU A 167 10.23 18.53 -1.79
N LYS A 168 11.50 18.68 -1.38
CA LYS A 168 12.00 19.85 -0.64
C LYS A 168 11.07 20.25 0.52
N GLU A 169 10.74 21.53 0.65
CA GLU A 169 9.88 22.07 1.71
C GLU A 169 8.44 21.52 1.70
N TYR A 170 8.00 20.86 0.61
CA TYR A 170 6.66 20.27 0.49
C TYR A 170 6.57 18.86 1.06
N SER A 171 7.66 18.30 1.57
CA SER A 171 7.63 17.03 2.29
C SER A 171 7.07 17.22 3.69
N GLU A 172 6.26 16.26 4.13
CA GLU A 172 5.82 16.18 5.52
C GLU A 172 7.01 15.97 6.47
N PHE A 173 8.16 15.46 6.00
CA PHE A 173 9.37 15.32 6.82
C PHE A 173 10.07 16.66 7.11
N GLU A 174 9.80 17.72 6.35
CA GLU A 174 10.44 19.02 6.59
C GLU A 174 10.12 19.57 7.98
N SER A 175 8.88 19.38 8.46
CA SER A 175 8.47 19.81 9.81
C SER A 175 9.21 19.10 10.96
N ILE A 176 10.02 18.09 10.68
CA ILE A 176 10.85 17.37 11.64
C ILE A 176 12.30 17.26 11.18
N CYS A 177 12.78 18.23 10.39
CA CYS A 177 14.11 18.20 9.77
C CYS A 177 15.26 18.04 10.79
N ASP A 178 15.11 18.55 12.01
CA ASP A 178 16.09 18.39 13.10
C ASP A 178 16.14 16.98 13.70
N GLN A 179 15.17 16.12 13.37
CA GLN A 179 15.01 14.77 13.94
C GLN A 179 15.25 13.66 12.88
N LEU A 180 15.71 13.99 11.68
CA LEU A 180 15.86 13.00 10.59
C LEU A 180 16.93 11.93 10.89
N ASN A 181 17.92 12.24 11.73
CA ASN A 181 18.95 11.28 12.18
C ASN A 181 18.39 10.17 13.09
N SER A 182 17.15 10.32 13.58
CA SER A 182 16.47 9.32 14.39
C SER A 182 15.59 8.36 13.57
N LEU A 183 15.46 8.58 12.26
CA LEU A 183 14.68 7.71 11.37
C LEU A 183 15.23 6.28 11.35
N VAL A 184 14.32 5.33 11.48
CA VAL A 184 14.59 3.90 11.42
C VAL A 184 13.67 3.25 10.41
N SER A 185 14.23 2.49 9.47
CA SER A 185 13.44 1.58 8.65
C SER A 185 13.45 0.20 9.31
N THR A 186 12.29 -0.44 9.36
CA THR A 186 12.11 -1.80 9.93
C THR A 186 12.94 -2.89 9.22
N ARG A 187 13.62 -2.52 8.13
CA ARG A 187 14.42 -3.40 7.29
C ARG A 187 15.82 -2.87 6.99
N SER A 188 16.23 -1.74 7.60
CA SER A 188 17.58 -1.19 7.44
C SER A 188 18.63 -2.20 7.88
N LEU A 189 19.62 -2.42 7.01
CA LEU A 189 20.95 -2.84 7.44
C LEU A 189 21.63 -1.66 8.14
N ILE A 190 22.72 -1.92 8.87
CA ILE A 190 23.50 -0.89 9.58
C ILE A 190 23.89 0.29 8.67
N ASP A 191 24.02 0.05 7.36
CA ASP A 191 24.51 0.97 6.32
C ASP A 191 23.42 1.59 5.42
N LYS A 192 22.14 1.19 5.55
CA LYS A 192 21.03 1.72 4.71
C LYS A 192 20.01 2.49 5.56
N VAL A 193 20.43 3.62 6.13
CA VAL A 193 19.62 4.49 7.00
C VAL A 193 18.94 5.58 6.16
N PRO A 194 17.65 5.91 6.39
CA PRO A 194 16.93 6.90 5.57
C PRO A 194 17.56 8.29 5.45
N SER A 195 18.49 8.63 6.32
CA SER A 195 19.22 9.91 6.33
C SER A 195 19.99 10.21 5.04
N PHE A 196 20.30 9.22 4.19
CA PHE A 196 20.90 9.53 2.88
C PHE A 196 19.89 10.22 1.94
N ALA A 197 18.59 9.94 2.09
CA ALA A 197 17.52 10.47 1.24
C ALA A 197 16.75 11.62 1.90
N GLN A 198 16.85 11.75 3.22
CA GLN A 198 16.09 12.67 4.04
C GLN A 198 17.05 13.61 4.77
N SER A 199 17.05 14.88 4.38
CA SER A 199 17.79 15.98 5.01
C SER A 199 16.98 17.28 4.92
N LYS A 200 17.30 18.28 5.74
CA LYS A 200 16.62 19.58 5.70
C LYS A 200 16.60 20.15 4.27
N GLY A 201 15.42 20.50 3.77
CA GLY A 201 15.20 21.02 2.42
C GLY A 201 15.35 19.99 1.28
N HIS A 202 15.61 18.72 1.60
CA HIS A 202 15.87 17.66 0.61
C HIS A 202 15.28 16.32 1.06
N HIS A 203 14.14 15.98 0.48
CA HIS A 203 13.30 14.85 0.85
C HIS A 203 13.00 14.01 -0.38
N ARG A 204 13.87 13.03 -0.61
CA ARG A 204 13.95 12.32 -1.87
C ARG A 204 13.18 11.01 -1.84
N TYR A 205 12.66 10.61 -3.00
CA TYR A 205 11.99 9.33 -3.25
C TYR A 205 12.27 8.84 -4.67
N THR A 206 12.35 7.52 -4.86
CA THR A 206 12.51 6.91 -6.19
C THR A 206 11.19 6.31 -6.69
N ILE A 207 10.77 6.68 -7.89
CA ILE A 207 9.54 6.20 -8.56
C ILE A 207 9.85 5.71 -9.98
N SER A 208 9.15 4.68 -10.45
CA SER A 208 9.28 4.20 -11.83
C SER A 208 8.81 5.25 -12.83
N LYS A 209 9.56 5.42 -13.93
CA LYS A 209 9.14 6.27 -15.05
C LYS A 209 7.84 5.78 -15.67
N GLU A 210 7.61 4.47 -15.74
CA GLU A 210 6.35 3.91 -16.23
C GLU A 210 5.16 4.33 -15.34
N ILE A 211 5.40 4.52 -14.03
CA ILE A 211 4.38 5.07 -13.12
C ILE A 211 4.08 6.53 -13.43
N LEU A 212 5.12 7.31 -13.70
CA LEU A 212 4.96 8.71 -14.02
C LEU A 212 4.39 8.95 -15.43
N ASP A 213 4.51 8.00 -16.34
CA ASP A 213 3.94 8.13 -17.69
C ASP A 213 2.44 7.79 -17.75
N ALA A 214 1.88 7.21 -16.69
CA ALA A 214 0.47 6.81 -16.67
C ALA A 214 -0.46 8.02 -16.56
N ASN A 215 -1.62 7.92 -17.21
CA ASN A 215 -2.71 8.90 -17.14
C ASN A 215 -3.70 8.58 -16.01
N ILE A 216 -3.88 7.29 -15.70
CA ILE A 216 -4.90 6.81 -14.76
C ILE A 216 -4.33 5.73 -13.84
N ILE A 217 -4.68 5.81 -12.55
CA ILE A 217 -4.38 4.80 -11.55
C ILE A 217 -5.68 4.13 -11.10
N PHE A 218 -5.79 2.83 -11.33
CA PHE A 218 -6.75 1.95 -10.69
C PHE A 218 -6.11 1.27 -9.48
N ASN A 219 -6.43 1.77 -8.29
CA ASN A 219 -5.87 1.34 -7.03
C ASN A 219 -6.73 0.25 -6.38
N PHE A 220 -6.14 -0.89 -6.03
CA PHE A 220 -6.84 -2.04 -5.44
C PHE A 220 -6.32 -2.34 -4.03
N PRO A 221 -6.55 -1.43 -3.07
CA PRO A 221 -6.07 -1.61 -1.71
C PRO A 221 -6.86 -2.69 -0.97
N LYS A 222 -6.29 -3.17 0.13
CA LYS A 222 -6.96 -4.12 1.03
C LYS A 222 -7.65 -3.38 2.17
N LEU A 223 -8.90 -3.76 2.49
CA LEU A 223 -9.59 -3.33 3.71
C LEU A 223 -8.95 -4.04 4.91
N LYS A 224 -7.87 -3.46 5.46
CA LYS A 224 -7.18 -4.06 6.60
C LYS A 224 -6.51 -3.07 7.54
N THR A 225 -6.37 -3.48 8.81
CA THR A 225 -5.60 -2.77 9.83
C THR A 225 -4.09 -2.80 9.56
N HIS A 226 -3.35 -1.88 10.19
CA HIS A 226 -1.90 -1.74 10.03
C HIS A 226 -1.24 -1.17 11.28
N LYS A 227 -0.33 -1.93 11.93
CA LYS A 227 0.33 -1.53 13.20
C LYS A 227 1.01 -0.15 13.21
N PHE A 228 1.59 0.28 12.10
CA PHE A 228 2.25 1.60 12.02
C PHE A 228 1.33 2.75 11.59
N ALA A 229 0.29 2.46 10.80
CA ALA A 229 -0.45 3.48 10.04
C ALA A 229 -1.96 3.47 10.37
N GLY A 230 -2.38 2.65 11.33
CA GLY A 230 -3.76 2.37 11.69
C GLY A 230 -4.44 1.42 10.71
N VAL A 231 -4.47 1.82 9.44
CA VAL A 231 -5.15 1.11 8.35
C VAL A 231 -4.32 1.13 7.06
N THR A 232 -4.51 0.13 6.20
CA THR A 232 -3.87 0.03 4.87
C THR A 232 -4.60 0.95 3.89
N LEU A 233 -5.66 0.49 3.23
CA LEU A 233 -6.50 1.31 2.34
C LEU A 233 -5.70 2.02 1.22
N CYS A 234 -6.30 3.01 0.54
CA CYS A 234 -5.80 3.61 -0.69
C CYS A 234 -4.43 4.27 -0.50
N LEU A 235 -4.32 5.20 0.45
CA LEU A 235 -3.10 6.01 0.60
C LEU A 235 -1.88 5.16 0.94
N LYS A 236 -2.04 4.18 1.85
CA LYS A 236 -0.92 3.28 2.21
C LYS A 236 -0.54 2.37 1.05
N ASN A 237 -1.49 2.00 0.19
CA ASN A 237 -1.22 1.10 -0.94
C ASN A 237 -0.32 1.77 -1.98
N LEU A 238 -0.38 3.10 -2.13
CA LEU A 238 0.51 3.87 -3.00
C LEU A 238 1.98 3.80 -2.57
N LEU A 239 2.28 3.48 -1.30
CA LEU A 239 3.65 3.21 -0.83
C LEU A 239 4.30 2.01 -1.54
N GLY A 240 3.53 1.19 -2.26
CA GLY A 240 4.04 0.13 -3.13
C GLY A 240 4.65 0.62 -4.45
N PHE A 241 4.48 1.90 -4.80
CA PHE A 241 5.09 2.51 -5.97
C PHE A 241 6.52 3.01 -5.75
N THR A 242 6.97 3.09 -4.50
CA THR A 242 8.35 3.40 -4.22
C THR A 242 9.23 2.21 -4.59
N ILE A 243 10.25 2.49 -5.40
CA ILE A 243 11.23 1.51 -5.83
C ILE A 243 12.09 1.09 -4.64
N ASN A 244 12.69 2.06 -3.95
CA ASN A 244 13.61 1.83 -2.85
C ASN A 244 13.04 2.29 -1.50
N ARG A 245 12.72 1.32 -0.64
CA ARG A 245 12.11 1.55 0.68
C ARG A 245 13.07 2.09 1.75
N HIS A 246 14.36 2.27 1.41
CA HIS A 246 15.32 2.90 2.30
C HIS A 246 15.27 4.42 2.25
N TYR A 247 14.52 5.02 1.31
CA TYR A 247 14.40 6.47 1.20
C TYR A 247 13.57 7.11 2.33
N PHE A 248 12.90 6.33 3.17
CA PHE A 248 12.09 6.85 4.27
C PHE A 248 12.12 5.95 5.52
N GLY A 249 11.89 6.56 6.68
CA GLY A 249 11.73 5.86 7.95
C GLY A 249 10.34 5.26 8.12
N HIS A 250 10.26 4.13 8.84
CA HIS A 250 9.00 3.56 9.30
C HIS A 250 8.62 4.10 10.68
N TYR A 251 9.61 4.41 11.49
CA TYR A 251 9.46 5.01 12.81
C TYR A 251 10.71 5.81 13.13
N ARG A 252 10.62 6.68 14.14
CA ARG A 252 11.75 7.35 14.76
C ARG A 252 12.04 6.71 16.11
N ARG A 253 13.27 6.82 16.60
CA ARG A 253 13.64 6.27 17.93
C ARG A 253 12.74 6.81 19.04
N GLU A 254 12.24 8.03 18.89
CA GLU A 254 11.34 8.71 19.82
C GLU A 254 9.89 8.20 19.73
N ASP A 255 9.50 7.53 18.64
CA ASP A 255 8.18 6.88 18.52
C ASP A 255 8.07 5.63 19.42
N VAL A 256 9.20 5.15 19.95
CA VAL A 256 9.28 3.99 20.86
C VAL A 256 9.26 4.49 22.31
N PRO A 257 8.31 4.04 23.15
CA PRO A 257 8.27 4.50 24.54
C PRO A 257 9.53 4.11 25.32
N SER A 258 10.02 5.04 26.15
CA SER A 258 11.32 4.97 26.82
C SER A 258 11.48 3.80 27.79
N ASN A 259 10.37 3.27 28.33
CA ASN A 259 10.33 2.13 29.23
C ASN A 259 10.52 0.76 28.53
N ILE A 260 10.47 0.74 27.21
CA ILE A 260 10.83 -0.44 26.42
C ILE A 260 12.29 -0.25 26.06
N GLY A 261 13.16 -1.00 26.74
CA GLY A 261 14.62 -0.91 26.56
C GLY A 261 14.98 -0.74 25.09
N ARG A 262 15.67 0.36 24.77
CA ARG A 262 16.08 0.74 23.40
C ARG A 262 16.98 -0.34 22.83
N TYR A 263 16.41 -1.35 22.20
CA TYR A 263 17.24 -2.47 21.79
C TYR A 263 17.90 -2.23 20.44
N THR A 264 19.18 -1.88 20.54
CA THR A 264 20.31 -2.17 19.66
C THR A 264 20.31 -3.58 19.04
N LEU A 265 19.42 -4.49 19.45
CA LEU A 265 19.30 -5.85 18.92
C LEU A 265 18.91 -5.90 17.45
N GLU A 266 18.11 -4.96 16.91
CA GLU A 266 17.79 -4.99 15.46
C GLU A 266 19.07 -4.79 14.62
N LYS A 267 19.98 -3.91 15.04
CA LYS A 267 21.29 -3.72 14.39
C LYS A 267 22.18 -4.96 14.50
N LEU A 268 22.15 -5.66 15.64
CA LEU A 268 22.90 -6.92 15.82
C LEU A 268 22.27 -8.10 15.06
N SER A 269 20.97 -8.03 14.75
CA SER A 269 20.21 -9.10 14.11
C SER A 269 20.33 -9.15 12.60
N ARG A 270 20.92 -8.15 11.93
CA ARG A 270 21.14 -8.15 10.48
C ARG A 270 22.54 -7.65 10.15
N ILE A 271 23.41 -8.58 9.78
CA ILE A 271 24.83 -8.30 9.50
C ILE A 271 25.04 -8.41 8.00
N ARG A 272 25.62 -7.38 7.38
CA ARG A 272 26.04 -7.43 5.98
C ARG A 272 27.40 -8.13 5.89
N LEU A 273 27.43 -9.30 5.26
CA LEU A 273 28.66 -10.10 5.09
C LEU A 273 29.45 -9.68 3.85
N THR A 274 28.74 -9.34 2.77
CA THR A 274 29.30 -8.80 1.52
C THR A 274 28.35 -7.77 0.91
N ASN A 275 28.71 -7.19 -0.24
CA ASN A 275 27.81 -6.28 -0.98
C ASN A 275 26.45 -6.92 -1.31
N THR A 276 26.34 -8.25 -1.38
CA THR A 276 25.10 -8.95 -1.69
C THR A 276 24.63 -9.92 -0.61
N LEU A 277 25.48 -10.32 0.34
CA LEU A 277 25.11 -11.31 1.37
C LEU A 277 24.78 -10.65 2.70
N ILE A 278 23.67 -11.05 3.29
CA ILE A 278 23.15 -10.55 4.57
C ILE A 278 22.84 -11.75 5.46
N LEU A 279 23.36 -11.76 6.69
CA LEU A 279 23.02 -12.73 7.72
C LEU A 279 22.01 -12.12 8.69
N ASN A 280 20.82 -12.70 8.76
CA ASN A 280 19.86 -12.40 9.82
C ASN A 280 20.06 -13.36 11.00
N ILE A 281 20.20 -12.82 12.20
CA ILE A 281 20.31 -13.54 13.47
C ILE A 281 19.02 -13.35 14.27
N PHE A 282 18.30 -14.44 14.49
CA PHE A 282 17.07 -14.48 15.27
C PHE A 282 17.41 -14.92 16.69
N LEU A 283 17.82 -13.97 17.53
CA LEU A 283 18.07 -14.24 18.94
C LEU A 283 16.77 -14.65 19.64
N ASN A 284 16.81 -15.77 20.37
CA ASN A 284 15.66 -16.36 21.05
C ASN A 284 15.19 -15.40 22.15
N ARG A 285 14.06 -14.72 21.93
CA ARG A 285 13.49 -13.71 22.85
C ARG A 285 13.03 -14.25 24.21
N LYS A 286 13.18 -15.56 24.47
CA LYS A 286 12.73 -16.21 25.73
C LYS A 286 13.44 -15.70 26.99
N SER A 287 14.63 -15.08 26.88
CA SER A 287 15.35 -14.52 28.05
C SER A 287 15.03 -13.06 28.37
N LEU A 288 14.16 -12.39 27.59
CA LEU A 288 13.67 -11.04 27.88
C LEU A 288 12.25 -11.17 28.41
N GLY A 289 12.13 -11.35 29.74
CA GLY A 289 10.87 -11.65 30.42
C GLY A 289 9.71 -10.74 30.01
N ASN A 290 8.51 -11.32 29.85
CA ASN A 290 7.17 -10.71 29.72
C ASN A 290 7.04 -9.26 29.16
N MET A 291 7.93 -8.82 28.26
CA MET A 291 7.79 -7.52 27.62
C MET A 291 6.77 -7.62 26.47
N PRO A 292 5.82 -6.67 26.36
CA PRO A 292 4.83 -6.68 25.29
C PRO A 292 5.52 -6.77 23.92
N LYS A 293 5.11 -7.76 23.12
CA LYS A 293 5.66 -8.14 21.80
C LYS A 293 5.74 -7.01 20.76
N MET A 294 5.28 -5.80 21.08
CA MET A 294 4.85 -4.80 20.11
C MET A 294 5.55 -3.44 20.21
N ALA A 295 6.12 -3.11 21.35
CA ALA A 295 6.51 -1.73 21.60
C ALA A 295 7.95 -1.40 21.16
N ALA A 296 8.71 -2.38 20.67
CA ALA A 296 10.12 -2.22 20.28
C ALA A 296 10.36 -1.65 18.86
N THR A 297 9.32 -1.33 18.09
CA THR A 297 9.47 -0.98 16.65
C THR A 297 8.65 0.24 16.21
N GLY A 298 8.20 1.09 17.13
CA GLY A 298 7.42 2.30 16.79
C GLY A 298 6.03 1.99 16.20
N SER A 299 5.46 0.83 16.51
CA SER A 299 4.04 0.53 16.20
C SER A 299 3.11 1.24 17.20
N GLY A 300 1.90 1.58 16.75
CA GLY A 300 0.89 2.26 17.57
C GLY A 300 0.61 3.70 17.14
N MET A 301 -0.36 4.33 17.81
CA MET A 301 -0.81 5.70 17.52
C MET A 301 0.27 6.78 17.73
N ASN A 302 1.29 6.48 18.55
CA ASN A 302 2.40 7.40 18.80
C ASN A 302 3.33 7.56 17.60
N ASN A 303 3.32 6.62 16.65
CA ASN A 303 4.16 6.72 15.45
C ASN A 303 3.93 8.06 14.74
N ASP A 304 4.99 8.85 14.61
CA ASP A 304 4.92 10.15 13.96
C ASP A 304 5.80 10.22 12.70
N THR A 305 5.97 9.08 12.05
CA THR A 305 6.95 8.92 10.97
C THR A 305 6.31 8.40 9.68
N ILE A 306 5.71 7.20 9.70
CA ILE A 306 5.31 6.54 8.45
C ILE A 306 4.25 7.32 7.68
N TRP A 307 3.39 8.06 8.38
CA TRP A 307 2.32 8.83 7.76
C TRP A 307 2.88 9.90 6.82
N ARG A 308 4.05 10.47 7.13
CA ARG A 308 4.74 11.48 6.32
C ARG A 308 5.11 10.92 4.95
N ALA A 309 5.79 9.78 4.94
CA ALA A 309 6.14 9.07 3.71
C ALA A 309 4.91 8.67 2.88
N ILE A 310 3.82 8.27 3.54
CA ILE A 310 2.57 7.91 2.85
C ILE A 310 2.00 9.12 2.08
N LEU A 311 1.93 10.29 2.72
CA LEU A 311 1.37 11.49 2.09
C LEU A 311 2.31 12.06 1.03
N ASP A 312 3.62 12.06 1.29
CA ASP A 312 4.65 12.47 0.33
C ASP A 312 4.57 11.65 -0.95
N ILE A 313 4.50 10.32 -0.83
CA ILE A 313 4.36 9.43 -2.00
C ILE A 313 3.00 9.61 -2.68
N ALA A 314 1.91 9.81 -1.93
CA ALA A 314 0.61 10.10 -2.53
C ALA A 314 0.67 11.38 -3.39
N ARG A 315 1.31 12.45 -2.90
CA ARG A 315 1.48 13.70 -3.64
C ARG A 315 2.38 13.54 -4.84
N ILE A 316 3.50 12.82 -4.71
CA ILE A 316 4.36 12.48 -5.83
C ILE A 316 3.55 11.81 -6.95
N ILE A 317 2.76 10.80 -6.59
CA ILE A 317 1.97 10.03 -7.54
C ILE A 317 0.85 10.86 -8.18
N LEU A 318 0.32 11.87 -7.48
CA LEU A 318 -0.74 12.73 -8.01
C LEU A 318 -0.21 13.92 -8.81
N TYR A 319 0.93 14.51 -8.44
CA TYR A 319 1.37 15.83 -8.96
C TYR A 319 2.67 15.80 -9.75
N VAL A 320 3.48 14.75 -9.66
CA VAL A 320 4.72 14.71 -10.45
C VAL A 320 4.40 14.30 -11.88
N ASN A 321 4.82 15.10 -12.86
CA ASN A 321 4.60 14.84 -14.28
C ASN A 321 5.55 13.76 -14.83
N SER A 322 5.36 13.37 -16.09
CA SER A 322 6.19 12.33 -16.76
C SER A 322 7.69 12.68 -16.84
N LYS A 323 8.05 13.96 -16.69
CA LYS A 323 9.44 14.42 -16.65
C LYS A 323 10.07 14.33 -15.26
N GLY A 324 9.32 13.90 -14.24
CA GLY A 324 9.80 13.81 -12.86
C GLY A 324 9.79 15.14 -12.09
N VAL A 325 9.01 16.12 -12.54
CA VAL A 325 8.90 17.44 -11.92
C VAL A 325 7.54 17.58 -11.23
N LEU A 326 7.52 18.16 -10.02
CA LEU A 326 6.29 18.55 -9.33
C LEU A 326 5.54 19.61 -10.15
N ASP A 327 4.28 19.33 -10.45
CA ASP A 327 3.38 20.20 -11.17
C ASP A 327 2.32 20.75 -10.20
N ASP A 328 1.77 21.93 -10.50
CA ASP A 328 0.70 22.52 -9.67
C ASP A 328 -0.65 21.80 -9.92
N GLU A 329 -0.80 21.17 -11.09
CA GLU A 329 -1.98 20.39 -11.45
C GLU A 329 -1.80 18.89 -11.21
N LYS A 330 -2.89 18.20 -10.87
CA LYS A 330 -2.88 16.73 -10.76
C LYS A 330 -2.65 16.10 -12.14
N GLN A 331 -1.64 15.25 -12.21
CA GLN A 331 -1.16 14.62 -13.44
C GLN A 331 -1.89 13.31 -13.75
N ARG A 332 -2.58 12.71 -12.78
CA ARG A 332 -3.20 11.39 -12.91
C ARG A 332 -4.58 11.36 -12.30
N LYS A 333 -5.54 10.76 -13.02
CA LYS A 333 -6.83 10.40 -12.44
C LYS A 333 -6.64 9.19 -11.53
N HIS A 334 -7.45 9.12 -10.47
CA HIS A 334 -7.44 7.99 -9.55
C HIS A 334 -8.84 7.37 -9.48
N PHE A 335 -8.88 6.04 -9.45
CA PHE A 335 -10.07 5.26 -9.11
C PHE A 335 -9.65 4.11 -8.21
N ALA A 336 -10.40 3.82 -7.16
CA ALA A 336 -10.09 2.75 -6.24
C ALA A 336 -11.20 1.68 -6.18
N VAL A 337 -10.77 0.45 -5.93
CA VAL A 337 -11.62 -0.70 -5.59
C VAL A 337 -11.02 -1.37 -4.36
N VAL A 338 -11.53 -1.03 -3.18
CA VAL A 338 -11.06 -1.60 -1.92
C VAL A 338 -11.56 -3.04 -1.79
N ASP A 339 -10.63 -3.99 -1.69
CA ASP A 339 -10.91 -5.39 -1.43
C ASP A 339 -11.29 -5.58 0.05
N GLY A 340 -12.58 -5.71 0.32
CA GLY A 340 -13.14 -6.11 1.61
C GLY A 340 -13.85 -7.46 1.55
N VAL A 341 -13.61 -8.30 0.53
CA VAL A 341 -14.27 -9.61 0.42
C VAL A 341 -13.83 -10.49 1.59
N ILE A 342 -12.51 -10.59 1.76
CA ILE A 342 -11.87 -11.09 2.98
C ILE A 342 -11.01 -9.95 3.50
N ALA A 343 -11.52 -9.22 4.49
CA ALA A 343 -10.84 -8.11 5.14
C ALA A 343 -9.84 -8.61 6.19
N GLY A 344 -8.99 -7.71 6.71
CA GLY A 344 -8.01 -8.03 7.75
C GLY A 344 -8.15 -7.13 8.98
N GLU A 345 -8.22 -7.73 10.17
CA GLU A 345 -8.24 -6.99 11.45
C GLU A 345 -7.12 -7.43 12.40
N GLY A 346 -6.93 -6.74 13.52
CA GLY A 346 -5.89 -7.03 14.49
C GLY A 346 -4.49 -6.74 13.94
N GLU A 347 -3.61 -7.74 14.02
CA GLU A 347 -2.15 -7.60 13.91
C GLU A 347 -1.61 -7.51 12.46
N GLY A 348 -2.25 -6.69 11.61
CA GLY A 348 -1.77 -6.35 10.27
C GLY A 348 -0.47 -5.52 10.27
N PRO A 349 0.27 -5.41 9.14
CA PRO A 349 -0.18 -5.76 7.79
C PRO A 349 0.15 -7.19 7.33
N LEU A 350 1.00 -7.93 8.05
CA LEU A 350 1.54 -9.23 7.61
C LEU A 350 0.73 -10.42 8.06
N ILE A 351 0.21 -10.38 9.29
CA ILE A 351 -0.53 -11.49 9.89
C ILE A 351 -1.85 -10.94 10.48
N PRO A 352 -2.69 -10.28 9.67
CA PRO A 352 -4.00 -9.87 10.14
C PRO A 352 -4.85 -11.11 10.43
N SER A 353 -5.79 -10.96 11.36
CA SER A 353 -6.89 -11.91 11.54
C SER A 353 -7.86 -11.75 10.35
N PRO A 354 -8.15 -12.83 9.60
CA PRO A 354 -9.04 -12.75 8.46
C PRO A 354 -10.49 -12.53 8.91
N ARG A 355 -11.19 -11.63 8.24
CA ARG A 355 -12.61 -11.34 8.45
C ARG A 355 -13.37 -11.46 7.14
N LYS A 356 -14.29 -12.42 7.04
CA LYS A 356 -15.20 -12.56 5.89
C LYS A 356 -16.19 -11.40 5.93
N PHE A 357 -15.93 -10.33 5.19
CA PHE A 357 -16.70 -9.10 5.25
C PHE A 357 -17.56 -8.89 4.00
N GLY A 358 -17.15 -9.44 2.86
CA GLY A 358 -18.01 -9.55 1.68
C GLY A 358 -18.34 -8.22 0.99
N THR A 359 -17.51 -7.19 1.18
CA THR A 359 -17.76 -5.86 0.60
C THR A 359 -16.71 -5.45 -0.43
N VAL A 360 -17.08 -4.48 -1.25
CA VAL A 360 -16.18 -3.71 -2.11
C VAL A 360 -16.56 -2.24 -1.95
N ILE A 361 -15.56 -1.38 -1.80
CA ILE A 361 -15.75 0.07 -1.73
C ILE A 361 -15.08 0.69 -2.95
N THR A 362 -15.79 1.52 -3.70
CA THR A 362 -15.28 2.15 -4.92
C THR A 362 -15.39 3.66 -4.86
N GLY A 363 -14.54 4.37 -5.59
CA GLY A 363 -14.59 5.84 -5.69
C GLY A 363 -13.37 6.43 -6.37
N TYR A 364 -13.39 7.74 -6.59
CA TYR A 364 -12.30 8.47 -7.26
C TYR A 364 -11.29 9.07 -6.28
N ASP A 365 -11.76 9.55 -5.12
CA ASP A 365 -10.92 10.25 -4.17
C ASP A 365 -10.26 9.29 -3.15
N PRO A 366 -8.93 9.15 -3.15
CA PRO A 366 -8.26 8.20 -2.26
C PRO A 366 -8.40 8.54 -0.78
N LEU A 367 -8.50 9.82 -0.41
CA LEU A 367 -8.63 10.24 0.99
C LEU A 367 -10.05 10.00 1.50
N LEU A 368 -11.07 10.36 0.72
CA LEU A 368 -12.47 10.14 1.10
C LEU A 368 -12.77 8.65 1.26
N ILE A 369 -12.27 7.82 0.35
CA ILE A 369 -12.40 6.37 0.45
C ILE A 369 -11.74 5.87 1.72
N ASP A 370 -10.56 6.37 2.10
CA ASP A 370 -9.89 5.99 3.34
C ASP A 370 -10.67 6.43 4.59
N ILE A 371 -11.26 7.63 4.59
CA ILE A 371 -12.10 8.16 5.68
C ILE A 371 -13.35 7.28 5.87
N ILE A 372 -14.09 7.04 4.79
CA ILE A 372 -15.31 6.22 4.80
C ILE A 372 -15.00 4.78 5.22
N SER A 373 -13.94 4.19 4.64
CA SER A 373 -13.50 2.84 4.97
C SER A 373 -13.06 2.73 6.42
N SER A 374 -12.40 3.74 6.98
CA SER A 374 -12.01 3.75 8.40
C SER A 374 -13.23 3.81 9.32
N LYS A 375 -14.23 4.63 9.00
CA LYS A 375 -15.51 4.66 9.73
C LYS A 375 -16.25 3.33 9.66
N LEU A 376 -16.32 2.70 8.47
CA LEU A 376 -16.88 1.35 8.29
C LEU A 376 -16.16 0.32 9.17
N MET A 377 -14.82 0.38 9.25
CA MET A 377 -14.04 -0.48 10.13
C MET A 377 -14.23 -0.16 11.63
N GLY A 378 -14.86 0.97 11.98
CA GLY A 378 -15.09 1.39 13.35
C GLY A 378 -13.97 2.23 13.96
N PHE A 379 -13.13 2.85 13.12
CA PHE A 379 -12.07 3.77 13.54
C PHE A 379 -12.45 5.21 13.27
N ASP A 380 -12.06 6.09 14.19
CA ASP A 380 -12.18 7.53 14.06
C ASP A 380 -11.09 8.05 13.10
N PRO A 381 -11.45 8.60 11.93
CA PRO A 381 -10.48 9.13 10.98
C PRO A 381 -9.59 10.23 11.55
N LEU A 382 -10.08 11.02 12.52
CA LEU A 382 -9.31 12.09 13.14
C LEU A 382 -8.18 11.56 14.05
N LYS A 383 -8.29 10.32 14.51
CA LYS A 383 -7.26 9.64 15.32
C LYS A 383 -6.23 8.90 14.48
N ILE A 384 -6.42 8.81 13.16
CA ILE A 384 -5.47 8.21 12.23
C ILE A 384 -4.67 9.34 11.57
N LYS A 385 -3.42 9.55 12.01
CA LYS A 385 -2.59 10.70 11.59
C LYS A 385 -2.52 10.91 10.09
N LYS A 386 -2.34 9.84 9.28
CA LYS A 386 -2.31 9.97 7.82
C LYS A 386 -3.60 10.56 7.24
N LEU A 387 -4.76 10.29 7.83
CA LEU A 387 -6.04 10.84 7.37
C LEU A 387 -6.22 12.25 7.87
N TYR A 388 -6.04 12.47 9.18
CA TYR A 388 -6.10 13.79 9.79
C TYR A 388 -5.18 14.82 9.10
N LYS A 389 -3.93 14.44 8.84
CA LYS A 389 -2.93 15.30 8.20
C LYS A 389 -3.22 15.52 6.72
N ALA A 390 -3.74 14.53 6.01
CA ALA A 390 -4.14 14.67 4.61
C ALA A 390 -5.30 15.65 4.40
N MET A 391 -6.15 15.87 5.42
CA MET A 391 -7.22 16.87 5.41
C MET A 391 -6.73 18.30 5.67
N LYS A 392 -5.46 18.50 6.06
CA LYS A 392 -4.91 19.84 6.30
C LYS A 392 -4.49 20.52 5.00
N ALA A 393 -4.50 21.84 5.02
CA ALA A 393 -4.04 22.66 3.91
C ALA A 393 -2.60 22.31 3.53
N HIS A 394 -2.36 22.19 2.23
CA HIS A 394 -1.06 21.86 1.65
C HIS A 394 -1.02 22.39 0.22
N LYS A 395 0.16 22.79 -0.30
CA LYS A 395 0.30 23.27 -1.68
C LYS A 395 -0.26 22.26 -2.70
N TYR A 396 0.02 20.98 -2.46
CA TYR A 396 -0.47 19.84 -3.24
C TYR A 396 -1.50 19.04 -2.41
N PRO A 397 -2.79 19.40 -2.44
CA PRO A 397 -3.83 18.69 -1.69
C PRO A 397 -4.10 17.30 -2.26
N ILE A 398 -4.36 16.31 -1.42
CA ILE A 398 -4.63 14.93 -1.88
C ILE A 398 -6.05 14.81 -2.44
N SER A 399 -7.00 15.53 -1.85
CA SER A 399 -8.41 15.54 -2.22
C SER A 399 -8.84 16.95 -2.59
N ASP A 400 -9.76 17.04 -3.54
CA ASP A 400 -10.36 18.31 -3.98
C ASP A 400 -11.54 18.73 -3.09
N VAL A 401 -11.96 17.85 -2.17
CA VAL A 401 -13.05 18.14 -1.23
C VAL A 401 -12.49 18.88 -0.03
N SER A 402 -13.06 20.04 0.28
CA SER A 402 -12.69 20.86 1.45
C SER A 402 -13.63 20.66 2.64
N GLU A 403 -14.86 20.19 2.41
CA GLU A 403 -15.93 20.05 3.40
C GLU A 403 -15.86 18.72 4.17
N TYR A 404 -14.69 18.39 4.73
CA TYR A 404 -14.52 17.13 5.46
C TYR A 404 -15.45 17.01 6.67
N GLU A 405 -15.86 18.13 7.28
CA GLU A 405 -16.79 18.13 8.41
C GLU A 405 -18.11 17.44 8.07
N TYR A 406 -18.64 17.69 6.87
CA TYR A 406 -19.87 17.06 6.37
C TYR A 406 -19.69 15.54 6.17
N ILE A 407 -18.56 15.12 5.61
CA ILE A 407 -18.24 13.69 5.43
C ILE A 407 -18.04 12.99 6.79
N LEU A 408 -17.42 13.69 7.73
CA LEU A 408 -17.20 13.21 9.09
C LEU A 408 -18.51 13.12 9.87
N SER A 409 -19.50 13.99 9.61
CA SER A 409 -20.81 13.95 10.26
C SER A 409 -21.74 12.86 9.73
N TYR A 410 -21.52 12.34 8.51
CA TYR A 410 -22.36 11.26 7.98
C TYR A 410 -22.37 10.03 8.89
N ASN A 411 -23.55 9.53 9.21
CA ASN A 411 -23.69 8.29 9.95
C ASN A 411 -23.37 7.10 9.03
N ILE A 412 -22.24 6.45 9.28
CA ILE A 412 -21.78 5.28 8.52
C ILE A 412 -21.80 4.08 9.47
N PRO A 413 -22.38 2.93 9.07
CA PRO A 413 -22.39 1.73 9.90
C PRO A 413 -20.98 1.35 10.34
N SER A 414 -20.78 1.14 11.65
CA SER A 414 -19.51 0.70 12.21
C SER A 414 -19.51 -0.80 12.46
N PHE A 415 -18.59 -1.51 11.84
CA PHE A 415 -18.46 -2.96 11.97
C PHE A 415 -17.42 -3.39 13.03
N CYS A 416 -16.89 -2.44 13.82
CA CYS A 416 -16.06 -2.70 15.00
C CYS A 416 -14.92 -3.70 14.75
N PHE A 417 -14.05 -3.43 13.77
CA PHE A 417 -12.87 -4.24 13.52
C PHE A 417 -11.98 -4.28 14.78
N LYS A 418 -11.30 -5.41 14.99
CA LYS A 418 -10.28 -5.49 16.04
C LYS A 418 -9.11 -4.55 15.67
N PRO A 419 -8.77 -3.55 16.49
CA PRO A 419 -7.59 -2.73 16.25
C PRO A 419 -6.33 -3.59 16.37
N PRO A 420 -5.23 -3.24 15.68
CA PRO A 420 -3.92 -3.70 16.09
C PRO A 420 -3.64 -3.20 17.51
N THR A 421 -2.80 -3.91 18.25
CA THR A 421 -2.40 -3.43 19.57
C THR A 421 -1.76 -2.02 19.43
N GLY A 422 -1.96 -1.15 20.42
CA GLY A 422 -1.53 0.25 20.41
C GLY A 422 -2.42 1.21 19.59
N TRP A 423 -3.57 0.73 19.10
CA TRP A 423 -4.59 1.50 18.36
C TRP A 423 -5.98 1.43 19.00
N GLU A 424 -6.09 0.93 20.24
CA GLU A 424 -7.35 0.72 20.94
C GLU A 424 -8.16 2.02 21.08
N HIS A 425 -7.47 3.15 21.30
CA HIS A 425 -8.09 4.47 21.44
C HIS A 425 -8.50 5.11 20.11
N ALA A 426 -8.10 4.55 18.96
CA ALA A 426 -8.50 5.03 17.64
C ALA A 426 -9.94 4.65 17.27
N ARG A 427 -10.64 3.86 18.09
CA ARG A 427 -12.03 3.49 17.84
C ARG A 427 -12.94 4.71 17.86
N LEU A 428 -13.97 4.67 17.02
CA LEU A 428 -15.14 5.53 17.18
C LEU A 428 -15.71 5.24 18.58
N ILE A 429 -15.86 6.29 19.40
CA ILE A 429 -16.59 6.17 20.65
C ILE A 429 -18.01 5.79 20.23
N LYS A 430 -18.51 4.63 20.68
CA LYS A 430 -19.94 4.34 20.53
C LYS A 430 -20.68 5.48 21.22
N GLY A 431 -21.40 6.28 20.44
CA GLY A 431 -22.47 7.09 21.00
C GLY A 431 -23.40 6.16 21.76
N ILE A 432 -23.67 6.55 23.00
CA ILE A 432 -24.71 6.01 23.89
C ILE A 432 -26.05 6.05 23.16
#